data_AF-A0A5B7DPR5-F1
#
_entry.id   AF-A0A5B7DPR5-F1
#
_cell.length_a   1.000
_cell.length_b   1.000
_cell.length_c   1.000
_cell.angle_alpha   90.00
_cell.angle_beta   90.00
_cell.angle_gamma   90.00
#
_symmetry.space_group_name_H-M   'P 1'
#
loop_
_entity.id
_entity.type
_entity.pdbx_description
1 polymer ?
#
loop_
_entity_poly.entity_id
_entity_poly.type
_entity_poly.pdbx_seq_one_letter_code
_entity_poly.pdbx_strand_id
1 'polypeptide(L)' 'MHTADLSPVEVPQLVLLTFDDAVNDLNKGLYNDLFNVGRKNPNGCPIASTMYVSHEWTDYSQVQDLYAEGHEIASHSVS' A
#
# COMPACT_ATOMS: atom_id res chain seq x y z
N MET A 1 18.68 3.85 12.47
CA MET A 1 18.69 3.73 11.00
C MET A 1 19.93 4.46 10.52
N HIS A 2 21.00 3.73 10.16
CA HIS A 2 22.18 4.34 9.57
C HIS A 2 21.86 4.62 8.11
N THR A 3 21.40 5.83 7.82
CA THR A 3 21.41 6.35 6.46
C THR A 3 22.87 6.66 6.11
N ALA A 4 23.28 6.48 4.85
CA ALA A 4 24.56 7.00 4.37
C ALA A 4 24.64 8.52 4.69
N ASP A 5 25.84 9.06 4.91
CA ASP A 5 26.11 10.49 5.14
C ASP A 5 25.84 11.32 3.86
N LEU A 6 24.59 11.27 3.38
CA LEU A 6 24.09 12.01 2.24
C LEU A 6 23.53 13.35 2.71
N SER A 7 23.67 14.38 1.89
CA SER A 7 22.99 15.64 2.15
C SER A 7 21.46 15.48 1.94
N PRO A 8 20.62 16.29 2.61
CA PRO A 8 19.17 16.16 2.49
C PRO A 8 18.62 16.25 1.05
N VAL A 9 19.32 16.95 0.16
CA VAL A 9 18.93 17.09 -1.25
C VAL A 9 19.19 15.84 -2.08
N GLU A 10 20.03 14.93 -1.58
CA GLU A 10 20.36 13.65 -2.23
C GLU A 10 19.45 12.50 -1.76
N VAL A 11 18.72 12.68 -0.66
CA VAL A 11 17.86 11.64 -0.08
C VAL A 11 16.46 11.67 -0.72
N PRO A 12 15.97 10.57 -1.31
CA PRO A 12 14.60 10.50 -1.78
C PRO A 12 13.61 10.66 -0.62
N GLN A 13 12.64 11.57 -0.78
CA GLN A 13 11.53 11.67 0.18
C GLN A 13 10.60 10.46 0.00
N LEU A 14 10.55 9.60 1.00
CA LEU A 14 9.59 8.50 1.06
C LEU A 14 8.25 8.99 1.62
N VAL A 15 7.16 8.54 1.02
CA VAL A 15 5.79 8.72 1.55
C VAL A 15 5.20 7.34 1.72
N LEU A 16 4.85 6.98 2.95
CA LEU A 16 4.19 5.72 3.25
C LEU A 16 2.68 5.96 3.30
N LEU A 17 1.96 5.46 2.30
CA LEU A 17 0.51 5.47 2.28
C LEU A 17 -0.01 4.17 2.91
N THR A 18 -0.81 4.30 3.96
CA THR A 18 -1.38 3.16 4.67
C THR A 18 -2.90 3.21 4.67
N PHE A 19 -3.51 2.02 4.67
CA PHE A 19 -4.94 1.84 4.89
C PHE A 19 -5.13 0.82 5.99
N ASP A 20 -5.98 1.15 6.94
CA ASP A 20 -6.29 0.29 8.07
C ASP A 20 -7.66 -0.37 7.85
N ASP A 21 -7.88 -1.47 8.56
CA ASP A 21 -9.12 -2.25 8.65
C ASP A 21 -9.43 -3.14 7.42
N ALA A 22 -10.71 -3.47 7.24
CA ALA A 22 -11.15 -4.53 6.34
C ALA A 22 -10.97 -4.17 4.87
N VAL A 23 -10.50 -5.13 4.06
CA VAL A 23 -10.49 -5.02 2.59
C VAL A 23 -11.70 -5.75 2.03
N ASN A 24 -12.57 -5.06 1.29
CA ASN A 24 -13.78 -5.65 0.69
C ASN A 24 -14.37 -4.80 -0.44
N ASP A 25 -15.54 -5.19 -0.94
CA ASP A 25 -16.20 -4.53 -2.08
C ASP A 25 -16.51 -3.05 -1.87
N LEU A 26 -16.63 -2.58 -0.61
CA LEU A 26 -16.90 -1.16 -0.33
C LEU A 26 -15.70 -0.27 -0.68
N ASN A 27 -14.48 -0.79 -0.54
CA ASN A 27 -13.25 -0.02 -0.76
C ASN A 27 -12.48 -0.41 -2.03
N LYS A 28 -12.81 -1.54 -2.66
CA LYS A 28 -12.20 -1.96 -3.94
C LYS A 28 -12.20 -0.87 -5.02
N GLY A 29 -13.31 -0.15 -5.18
CA GLY A 29 -13.42 0.94 -6.15
C GLY A 29 -12.42 2.05 -5.88
N LEU A 30 -12.27 2.45 -4.61
CA LEU A 30 -11.30 3.45 -4.18
C LEU A 30 -9.86 3.01 -4.47
N TYR A 31 -9.51 1.75 -4.18
CA TYR A 31 -8.16 1.24 -4.43
C TYR A 31 -7.84 1.22 -5.93
N ASN A 32 -8.80 0.83 -6.78
CA ASN A 32 -8.63 0.92 -8.23
C ASN A 32 -8.39 2.36 -8.72
N ASP A 33 -9.17 3.32 -8.22
CA ASP A 33 -9.02 4.73 -8.60
C ASP A 33 -7.68 5.33 -8.13
N LEU A 34 -7.09 4.77 -7.08
CA LEU A 34 -5.79 5.18 -6.54
C LEU A 34 -4.61 4.54 -7.28
N PHE A 35 -4.65 3.23 -7.52
CA PHE A 35 -3.48 2.46 -7.93
C PHE A 35 -3.49 2.06 -9.41
N ASN A 36 -4.68 1.90 -10.00
CA ASN A 36 -4.84 1.36 -11.34
C ASN A 36 -5.10 2.43 -12.43
N VAL A 37 -4.85 3.70 -12.12
CA VAL A 37 -4.93 4.84 -13.08
C VAL A 37 -3.57 5.30 -13.62
N GLY A 38 -2.50 4.53 -13.38
CA GLY A 38 -1.18 4.78 -13.96
C GLY A 38 -0.29 5.76 -13.18
N ARG A 39 -0.53 5.96 -11.86
CA ARG A 39 0.37 6.73 -10.99
C ARG A 39 1.69 5.98 -10.80
N LYS A 40 2.81 6.67 -11.03
CA LYS A 40 4.15 6.07 -11.01
C LYS A 40 5.13 6.89 -10.17
N ASN A 41 6.03 6.19 -9.51
CA ASN A 41 7.21 6.77 -8.88
C ASN A 41 8.21 7.28 -9.94
N PRO A 42 9.20 8.12 -9.57
CA PRO A 42 10.23 8.60 -10.51
C PRO A 42 11.04 7.50 -11.21
N ASN A 43 11.08 6.29 -10.63
CA ASN A 43 11.71 5.11 -11.23
C ASN A 43 10.82 4.41 -12.28
N GLY A 44 9.61 4.90 -12.54
CA GLY A 44 8.66 4.34 -13.51
C GLY A 44 7.83 3.16 -13.00
N CYS A 45 8.07 2.67 -11.79
CA CYS A 45 7.24 1.65 -11.15
C CYS A 45 5.90 2.26 -10.67
N PRO A 46 4.81 1.48 -10.61
CA PRO A 46 3.59 1.89 -9.94
C PRO A 46 3.85 2.35 -8.49
N ILE A 47 3.04 3.28 -7.99
CA ILE A 47 3.01 3.56 -6.54
C ILE A 47 2.38 2.36 -5.81
N ALA A 48 2.78 2.14 -4.56
CA ALA A 48 2.25 1.08 -3.71
C ALA A 48 1.82 1.64 -2.35
N SER A 49 1.11 0.83 -1.59
CA SER A 49 0.65 1.12 -0.23
C SER A 49 0.88 -0.07 0.69
N THR A 50 0.73 0.16 1.99
CA THR A 50 0.68 -0.89 3.01
C THR A 50 -0.74 -1.00 3.55
N MET A 51 -1.33 -2.19 3.48
CA MET A 51 -2.66 -2.50 3.98
C MET A 51 -2.52 -3.16 5.36
N TYR A 52 -2.89 -2.46 6.43
CA TYR A 52 -3.01 -3.02 7.77
C TYR A 52 -4.40 -3.64 7.92
N VAL A 53 -4.51 -4.93 7.64
CA VAL A 53 -5.80 -5.62 7.46
C VAL A 53 -6.30 -6.21 8.77
N SER A 54 -7.53 -5.87 9.16
CA SER A 54 -8.27 -6.55 10.24
C SER A 54 -9.07 -7.73 9.69
N HIS A 55 -9.30 -8.76 10.50
CA HIS A 55 -9.96 -9.98 10.04
C HIS A 55 -11.45 -9.79 9.71
N GLU A 56 -12.18 -9.09 10.59
CA GLU A 56 -13.62 -8.95 10.46
C GLU A 56 -13.99 -8.25 9.15
N TRP A 57 -14.89 -8.85 8.35
CA TRP A 57 -15.37 -8.30 7.07
C TRP A 57 -14.33 -8.20 5.93
N THR A 58 -13.17 -8.84 6.06
CA THR A 58 -12.17 -8.90 4.99
C THR A 58 -12.46 -10.00 3.98
N ASP A 59 -12.43 -9.64 2.70
CA ASP A 59 -12.36 -10.57 1.56
C ASP A 59 -10.89 -10.86 1.22
N TYR A 60 -10.43 -12.04 1.63
CA TYR A 60 -9.04 -12.46 1.42
C TYR A 60 -8.67 -12.71 -0.05
N SER A 61 -9.63 -12.86 -0.95
CA SER A 61 -9.33 -12.90 -2.39
C SER A 61 -8.85 -11.53 -2.88
N GLN A 62 -9.47 -10.45 -2.41
CA GLN A 62 -9.08 -9.08 -2.73
C GLN A 62 -7.76 -8.70 -2.05
N VAL A 63 -7.50 -9.23 -0.85
CA VAL A 63 -6.17 -9.10 -0.22
C VAL A 63 -5.08 -9.77 -1.06
N GLN A 64 -5.37 -10.96 -1.61
CA GLN A 64 -4.44 -11.65 -2.52
C GLN A 64 -4.20 -10.83 -3.79
N ASP A 65 -5.24 -10.25 -4.37
CA ASP A 65 -5.12 -9.40 -5.57
C ASP A 65 -4.22 -8.19 -5.28
N LEU A 66 -4.44 -7.48 -4.17
CA LEU A 66 -3.61 -6.35 -3.74
C LEU A 66 -2.14 -6.77 -3.52
N TYR A 67 -1.90 -7.93 -2.89
CA TYR A 67 -0.55 -8.47 -2.75
C TYR A 67 0.10 -8.76 -4.12
N ALA A 68 -0.65 -9.38 -5.05
CA ALA A 68 -0.17 -9.69 -6.39
C ALA A 68 0.11 -8.43 -7.22
N GLU A 69 -0.60 -7.34 -6.97
CA GLU A 69 -0.38 -6.01 -7.56
C GLU A 69 0.84 -5.28 -6.95
N GLY A 70 1.42 -5.79 -5.87
CA GLY A 70 2.65 -5.29 -5.26
C GLY A 70 2.45 -4.43 -4.01
N HIS A 71 1.24 -4.44 -3.42
CA HIS A 71 0.98 -3.80 -2.13
C HIS A 71 1.50 -4.66 -0.98
N GLU A 72 1.96 -4.02 0.09
CA GLU A 72 2.34 -4.71 1.32
C GLU A 72 1.07 -5.06 2.13
N ILE A 73 1.01 -6.27 2.68
CA ILE A 73 -0.07 -6.70 3.57
C ILE A 73 0.50 -6.91 4.98
N ALA A 74 -0.05 -6.19 5.95
CA ALA A 74 0.29 -6.23 7.35
C ALA A 74 -0.96 -6.54 8.21
N SER A 75 -0.76 -6.94 9.46
CA SER A 75 -1.87 -7.28 10.36
C SER A 75 -2.38 -6.05 11.11
N HIS A 76 -3.70 -5.88 11.16
CA HIS A 76 -4.41 -5.00 12.09
C HIS A 76 -5.31 -5.81 13.02
N SER A 77 -4.75 -6.91 13.56
CA SER A 77 -5.41 -7.83 14.49
C SER A 77 -6.62 -8.59 13.92
N VAL A 78 -7.22 -9.44 14.75
CA VAL A 78 -8.42 -10.22 14.39
C VAL A 78 -9.71 -9.51 14.82
N SER A 79 -9.66 -8.75 15.91
CA SER A 79 -10.81 -8.20 16.64
C SER A 79 -10.47 -6.91 17.35
#